data_AF-A0AA45R7G2-F1
#
_entry.id   AF-A0AA45R7G2-F1
#
_cell.length_a   1.000
_cell.length_b   1.000
_cell.length_c   1.000
_cell.angle_alpha   90.00
_cell.angle_beta   90.00
_cell.angle_gamma   90.00
#
_symmetry.space_group_name_H-M   'P 1'
#
loop_
_entity.id
_entity.type
_entity.pdbx_description
1 polymer ?
#
loop_
_entity_poly.entity_id
_entity_poly.type
_entity_poly.pdbx_seq_one_letter_code
_entity_poly.pdbx_strand_id
1 'polypeptide(L)'
;MAAKSPMLYAVSKGRADHPGGDRDTVFQGLAVGAIAASGATWCVSDVNASIRTVRFTRDLTALGEHVDFDLLCQRAWNSTEQDNHRPNRRAAEVLVLDEVPLENLAFVATKEEKTPARARSALGTAGTALQNHVVPHLYHSQEHR
;
A
#
# COMPACT_ATOMS: atom_id res chain seq x y z
N MET A 1 4.71 2.81 -6.12
CA MET A 1 4.68 2.01 -4.88
C MET A 1 5.33 2.81 -3.75
N ALA A 2 4.76 2.78 -2.55
CA ALA A 2 5.32 3.38 -1.34
C ALA A 2 6.51 2.57 -0.79
N ALA A 3 7.56 2.39 -1.59
CA ALA A 3 8.77 1.73 -1.13
C ALA A 3 9.36 2.53 0.04
N LYS A 4 9.73 1.86 1.14
CA LYS A 4 10.45 2.43 2.31
C LYS A 4 9.59 3.25 3.29
N SER A 5 8.34 2.87 3.54
CA SER A 5 7.53 3.54 4.57
C SER A 5 8.11 3.34 5.99
N PRO A 6 7.90 4.30 6.94
CA PRO A 6 8.42 4.18 8.30
C PRO A 6 7.81 2.99 9.06
N MET A 7 6.56 2.66 8.72
CA MET A 7 5.89 1.46 9.22
C MET A 7 6.64 0.18 8.79
N LEU A 8 7.02 0.07 7.51
CA LEU A 8 7.75 -1.10 7.02
C LEU A 8 9.17 -1.17 7.58
N TYR A 9 9.80 -0.03 7.83
CA TYR A 9 11.06 0.03 8.57
C TYR A 9 10.90 -0.57 9.99
N ALA A 10 9.84 -0.20 10.70
CA ALA A 10 9.55 -0.73 12.04
C ALA A 10 9.25 -2.24 12.01
N VAL A 11 8.51 -2.74 11.01
CA VAL A 11 8.31 -4.18 10.81
C VAL A 11 9.65 -4.89 10.56
N SER A 12 10.49 -4.33 9.69
CA SER A 12 11.80 -4.92 9.37
C SER A 12 12.74 -4.97 10.58
N LYS A 13 12.76 -3.91 11.42
CA LYS A 13 13.62 -3.82 12.61
C LYS A 13 13.09 -4.57 13.83
N GLY A 14 11.79 -4.84 13.88
CA GLY A 14 11.14 -5.41 15.06
C GLY A 14 10.77 -4.35 16.09
N ARG A 15 9.89 -4.78 17.01
CA ARG A 15 9.35 -4.04 18.15
C ARG A 15 9.17 -5.01 19.32
N ALA A 16 8.86 -4.53 20.51
CA ALA A 16 8.82 -5.36 21.72
C ALA A 16 7.93 -6.62 21.61
N ASP A 17 6.91 -6.56 20.76
CA ASP A 17 5.92 -7.60 20.47
C ASP A 17 6.13 -8.32 19.12
N HIS A 18 7.10 -7.88 18.32
CA HIS A 18 7.37 -8.42 16.99
C HIS A 18 8.88 -8.59 16.78
N PRO A 19 9.40 -9.82 16.65
CA PRO A 19 10.85 -10.07 16.57
C PRO A 19 11.52 -9.41 15.36
N GLY A 20 10.73 -8.86 14.44
CA GLY A 20 11.20 -8.21 13.23
C GLY A 20 11.39 -9.19 12.09
N GLY A 21 11.69 -8.63 10.93
CA GLY A 21 11.84 -9.37 9.68
C GLY A 21 10.71 -9.06 8.70
N ASP A 22 11.12 -8.74 7.47
CA ASP A 22 10.23 -8.35 6.37
C ASP A 22 10.18 -9.40 5.23
N ARG A 23 10.86 -10.55 5.41
CA ARG A 23 11.00 -11.60 4.39
C ARG A 23 9.67 -12.29 4.08
N ASP A 24 8.82 -12.41 5.10
CA ASP A 24 7.50 -13.00 5.01
C ASP A 24 6.41 -11.97 4.67
N THR A 25 6.76 -10.69 4.55
CA THR A 25 5.78 -9.64 4.23
C THR A 25 5.37 -9.71 2.76
N VAL A 26 4.06 -9.77 2.54
CA VAL A 26 3.42 -9.82 1.23
C VAL A 26 2.69 -8.51 0.98
N PHE A 27 2.94 -7.87 -0.14
CA PHE A 27 2.06 -6.82 -0.63
C PHE A 27 1.02 -7.39 -1.58
N GLN A 28 -0.17 -6.84 -1.48
CA GLN A 28 -1.26 -7.11 -2.39
C GLN A 28 -1.52 -5.83 -3.18
N GLY A 29 -1.64 -5.97 -4.49
CA GLY A 29 -1.93 -4.86 -5.39
C GLY A 29 -3.27 -5.08 -6.06
N LEU A 30 -4.04 -4.01 -6.17
CA LEU A 30 -5.28 -3.95 -6.95
C LEU A 30 -5.36 -2.61 -7.68
N ALA A 31 -6.19 -2.56 -8.71
CA ALA A 31 -6.53 -1.32 -9.38
C ALA A 31 -7.78 -0.71 -8.71
N VAL A 32 -7.76 0.59 -8.43
CA VAL A 32 -8.96 1.29 -7.89
C VAL A 32 -10.15 1.15 -8.84
N GLY A 33 -9.90 1.10 -10.15
CA GLY A 33 -10.94 0.82 -11.15
C GLY A 33 -11.61 -0.55 -10.99
N ALA A 34 -10.90 -1.57 -10.49
CA ALA A 34 -11.50 -2.88 -10.22
C ALA A 34 -12.50 -2.81 -9.06
N ILE A 35 -12.15 -2.07 -8.00
CA ILE A 35 -13.08 -1.78 -6.89
C ILE A 35 -14.28 -0.95 -7.37
N ALA A 36 -14.06 0.02 -8.25
CA ALA A 36 -15.14 0.81 -8.81
C ALA A 36 -16.12 -0.03 -9.63
N ALA A 37 -15.62 -1.06 -10.32
CA ALA A 37 -16.43 -1.98 -11.12
C ALA A 37 -17.08 -3.11 -10.31
N SER A 38 -16.62 -3.40 -9.09
CA SER A 38 -17.10 -4.53 -8.28
C SER A 38 -18.45 -4.30 -7.60
N GLY A 39 -18.96 -3.06 -7.63
CA GLY A 39 -20.18 -2.67 -6.91
C GLY A 39 -19.97 -2.37 -5.43
N ALA A 40 -18.73 -2.47 -4.93
CA ALA A 40 -18.40 -2.10 -3.56
C ALA A 40 -18.68 -0.61 -3.29
N THR A 41 -19.00 -0.26 -2.04
CA THR A 41 -19.00 1.14 -1.62
C THR A 41 -17.57 1.53 -1.25
N TRP A 42 -17.04 2.56 -1.91
CA TRP A 42 -15.65 2.99 -1.73
C TRP A 42 -15.51 4.51 -1.86
N CYS A 43 -14.39 5.04 -1.40
CA CYS A 43 -13.92 6.39 -1.69
C CYS A 43 -12.40 6.47 -1.62
N VAL A 44 -11.84 7.56 -2.13
CA VAL A 44 -10.43 7.93 -1.95
C VAL A 44 -10.36 9.19 -1.12
N SER A 45 -9.44 9.22 -0.15
CA SER A 45 -9.10 10.42 0.60
C SER A 45 -7.82 11.06 0.08
N ASP A 46 -7.73 12.39 0.15
CA ASP A 46 -6.53 13.15 -0.23
C ASP A 46 -5.41 13.13 0.82
N VAL A 47 -5.73 12.71 2.04
CA VAL A 47 -4.85 12.53 3.19
C VAL A 47 -5.29 11.31 4.00
N ASN A 48 -4.65 11.04 5.14
CA ASN A 48 -5.15 10.00 6.04
C ASN A 48 -6.57 10.34 6.52
N ALA A 49 -7.48 9.37 6.42
CA ALA A 49 -8.91 9.56 6.62
C ALA A 49 -9.32 9.86 8.07
N SER A 50 -8.43 9.63 9.05
CA SER A 50 -8.68 9.97 10.46
C SER A 50 -8.48 11.46 10.78
N ILE A 51 -7.93 12.24 9.85
CA ILE A 51 -7.65 13.67 10.06
C ILE A 51 -8.93 14.49 9.85
N ARG A 52 -9.13 15.52 10.68
CA ARG A 52 -10.36 16.36 10.68
C ARG A 52 -10.64 17.07 9.35
N THR A 53 -9.60 17.40 8.57
CA THR A 53 -9.73 18.13 7.30
C THR A 53 -9.37 17.20 6.15
N VAL A 54 -10.24 16.22 5.90
CA VAL A 54 -10.10 15.27 4.79
C VAL A 54 -11.14 15.57 3.72
N ARG A 55 -10.74 15.46 2.46
CA ARG A 55 -11.68 15.44 1.33
C ARG A 55 -11.75 14.04 0.77
N PHE A 56 -12.95 13.67 0.33
CA PHE A 56 -13.19 12.38 -0.29
C PHE A 56 -13.68 12.56 -1.72
N THR A 57 -13.27 11.64 -2.59
CA THR A 57 -13.82 11.52 -3.94
C THR A 57 -14.16 10.07 -4.25
N ARG A 58 -15.14 9.89 -5.14
CA ARG A 58 -15.44 8.61 -5.82
C ARG A 58 -15.23 8.72 -7.33
N ASP A 59 -14.82 9.90 -7.80
CA ASP A 59 -14.59 10.16 -9.21
C ASP A 59 -13.17 9.73 -9.58
N LEU A 60 -13.08 8.65 -10.36
CA LEU A 60 -11.81 8.12 -10.87
C LEU A 60 -11.08 9.14 -11.76
N THR A 61 -11.81 10.00 -12.47
CA THR A 61 -11.24 10.98 -13.38
C THR A 61 -10.57 12.14 -12.64
N ALA A 62 -11.04 12.44 -11.42
CA ALA A 62 -10.48 13.46 -10.56
C ALA A 62 -9.28 12.99 -9.72
N LEU A 63 -8.93 11.69 -9.73
CA LEU A 63 -7.87 11.16 -8.86
C LEU A 63 -6.51 11.83 -9.08
N GLY A 64 -6.18 12.17 -10.33
CA GLY A 64 -4.90 12.80 -10.67
C GLY A 64 -4.70 14.17 -9.99
N GLU A 65 -5.79 14.89 -9.72
CA GLU A 65 -5.76 16.18 -9.02
C GLU A 65 -6.01 16.02 -7.51
N HIS A 66 -6.79 15.01 -7.13
CA HIS A 66 -7.17 14.77 -5.74
C HIS A 66 -6.03 14.19 -4.91
N VAL A 67 -5.20 13.34 -5.52
CA VAL A 67 -4.07 12.66 -4.87
C VAL A 67 -2.76 13.23 -5.39
N ASP A 68 -1.88 13.61 -4.47
CA ASP A 68 -0.55 14.12 -4.80
C ASP A 68 0.39 12.97 -5.22
N PHE A 69 0.22 12.48 -6.45
CA PHE A 69 1.01 11.35 -6.98
C PHE A 69 2.51 11.67 -7.08
N ASP A 70 2.86 12.91 -7.38
CA ASP A 70 4.26 13.35 -7.42
C ASP A 70 4.90 13.20 -6.04
N LEU A 71 4.22 13.61 -4.97
CA LEU A 71 4.67 13.39 -3.60
C LEU A 71 4.64 11.91 -3.21
N LEU A 72 3.64 11.13 -3.65
CA LEU A 72 3.58 9.68 -3.39
C LEU A 72 4.80 8.94 -3.95
N CYS A 73 5.34 9.41 -5.07
CA CYS A 73 6.50 8.83 -5.75
C CYS A 73 7.84 9.32 -5.22
N GLN A 74 7.88 10.36 -4.37
CA GLN A 74 9.12 10.88 -3.80
C GLN A 74 9.71 9.95 -2.73
N ARG A 75 11.04 9.95 -2.65
CA ARG A 75 11.80 9.18 -1.65
C ARG A 75 11.67 9.74 -0.23
N ALA A 76 11.44 11.05 -0.11
CA ALA A 76 11.34 11.75 1.16
C ALA A 76 10.11 12.67 1.18
N TRP A 77 9.34 12.55 2.25
CA TRP A 77 8.05 13.24 2.42
C TRP A 77 7.97 13.90 3.81
N ASN A 78 9.10 14.08 4.49
CA ASN A 78 9.16 14.86 5.72
C ASN A 78 8.66 16.28 5.47
N SER A 79 8.11 16.89 6.51
CA SER A 79 7.79 18.32 6.53
C SER A 79 9.04 19.13 6.15
N THR A 80 8.82 20.19 5.38
CA THR A 80 9.83 21.21 5.09
C THR A 80 9.37 22.55 5.67
N GLU A 81 10.25 23.55 5.70
CA GLU A 81 9.88 24.91 6.12
C GLU A 81 8.79 25.50 5.23
N GLN A 82 8.80 25.16 3.93
CA GLN A 82 7.84 25.67 2.95
C GLN A 82 6.51 24.89 2.97
N ASP A 83 6.53 23.66 3.46
CA ASP A 83 5.39 22.75 3.36
C ASP A 83 5.44 21.68 4.47
N ASN A 84 4.74 21.96 5.55
CA ASN A 84 4.66 21.10 6.71
C ASN A 84 3.64 19.95 6.56
N HIS A 85 2.78 19.97 5.54
CA HIS A 85 1.67 19.04 5.35
C HIS A 85 2.00 17.85 4.43
N ARG A 86 3.22 17.77 3.92
CA ARG A 86 3.72 16.67 3.06
C ARG A 86 3.43 15.28 3.64
N PRO A 87 3.70 14.98 4.93
CA PRO A 87 3.42 13.65 5.47
C PRO A 87 1.93 13.28 5.39
N ASN A 88 1.03 14.25 5.56
CA ASN A 88 -0.42 14.01 5.53
C ASN A 88 -0.89 13.66 4.11
N ARG A 89 -0.44 14.41 3.10
CA ARG A 89 -0.76 14.15 1.69
C ARG A 89 -0.20 12.83 1.17
N ARG A 90 0.94 12.38 1.73
CA ARG A 90 1.50 11.05 1.43
C ARG A 90 0.61 9.90 1.91
N ALA A 91 -0.30 10.17 2.84
CA ALA A 91 -1.16 9.19 3.49
C ALA A 91 -2.57 9.14 2.91
N ALA A 92 -2.76 9.56 1.65
CA ALA A 92 -3.98 9.30 0.89
C ALA A 92 -4.34 7.80 0.90
N GLU A 93 -5.63 7.48 1.07
CA GLU A 93 -6.12 6.11 1.25
C GLU A 93 -7.22 5.80 0.24
N VAL A 94 -7.29 4.53 -0.18
CA VAL A 94 -8.46 3.96 -0.83
C VAL A 94 -9.24 3.23 0.26
N LEU A 95 -10.46 3.67 0.54
CA LEU A 95 -11.32 3.11 1.56
C LEU A 95 -12.43 2.33 0.89
N VAL A 96 -12.67 1.12 1.38
CA VAL A 96 -13.79 0.27 0.97
C VAL A 96 -14.61 -0.03 2.21
N LEU A 97 -15.93 0.13 2.11
CA LEU A 97 -16.84 -0.18 3.19
C LEU A 97 -16.94 -1.70 3.36
N ASP A 98 -16.88 -2.14 4.62
CA ASP A 98 -16.97 -3.54 5.07
C ASP A 98 -15.80 -4.44 4.62
N GLU A 99 -15.69 -4.75 3.33
CA GLU A 99 -14.71 -5.72 2.83
C GLU A 99 -14.21 -5.44 1.41
N VAL A 100 -13.00 -5.93 1.12
CA VAL A 100 -12.40 -5.90 -0.22
C VAL A 100 -12.50 -7.28 -0.84
N PRO A 101 -13.25 -7.47 -1.94
CA PRO A 101 -13.35 -8.77 -2.59
C PRO A 101 -11.99 -9.19 -3.16
N LEU A 102 -11.53 -10.39 -2.80
CA LEU A 102 -10.18 -10.88 -3.13
C LEU A 102 -9.97 -11.07 -4.63
N GLU A 103 -11.03 -11.27 -5.40
CA GLU A 103 -11.02 -11.33 -6.86
C GLU A 103 -10.55 -10.03 -7.53
N ASN A 104 -10.58 -8.89 -6.81
CA ASN A 104 -10.07 -7.62 -7.30
C ASN A 104 -8.56 -7.47 -7.16
N LEU A 105 -7.90 -8.38 -6.44
CA LEU A 105 -6.44 -8.40 -6.36
C LEU A 105 -5.86 -8.74 -7.75
N ALA A 106 -4.88 -7.95 -8.18
CA ALA A 106 -4.19 -8.13 -9.45
C ALA A 106 -2.87 -8.88 -9.27
N PHE A 107 -2.17 -8.61 -8.17
CA PHE A 107 -0.87 -9.21 -7.92
C PHE A 107 -0.53 -9.33 -6.45
N VAL A 108 0.42 -10.21 -6.16
CA VAL A 108 1.19 -10.20 -4.92
C VAL A 108 2.65 -9.87 -5.19
N ALA A 109 3.25 -9.06 -4.34
CA ALA A 109 4.68 -8.75 -4.39
C ALA A 109 5.38 -9.16 -3.09
N THR A 110 6.49 -9.89 -3.22
CA THR A 110 7.25 -10.45 -2.08
C THR A 110 8.75 -10.19 -2.23
N LYS A 111 9.49 -10.36 -1.12
CA LYS A 111 10.96 -10.23 -1.12
C LYS A 111 11.69 -11.48 -1.60
N GLU A 112 11.18 -12.66 -1.24
CA GLU A 112 11.79 -13.97 -1.53
C GLU A 112 10.88 -14.81 -2.43
N GLU A 113 11.46 -15.71 -3.22
CA GLU A 113 10.75 -16.57 -4.19
C GLU A 113 9.85 -17.63 -3.55
N LYS A 114 10.12 -18.02 -2.31
CA LYS A 114 9.30 -19.01 -1.58
C LYS A 114 8.02 -18.42 -0.98
N THR A 115 7.98 -17.10 -0.76
CA THR A 115 6.88 -16.40 -0.09
C THR A 115 5.58 -16.37 -0.92
N PRO A 116 5.60 -16.20 -2.25
CA PRO A 116 4.39 -16.21 -3.09
C PRO A 116 3.56 -17.49 -2.96
N ALA A 117 4.20 -18.67 -2.81
CA ALA A 117 3.47 -19.93 -2.65
C ALA A 117 2.62 -19.94 -1.37
N ARG A 118 3.17 -19.41 -0.26
CA ARG A 118 2.43 -19.24 1.00
C ARG A 118 1.28 -18.25 0.85
N ALA A 119 1.53 -17.12 0.18
CA ALA A 119 0.50 -16.11 -0.08
C ALA A 119 -0.68 -16.71 -0.89
N ARG A 120 -0.39 -17.43 -1.96
CA ARG A 120 -1.42 -18.10 -2.77
C ARG A 120 -2.21 -19.13 -1.97
N SER A 121 -1.53 -19.95 -1.16
CA SER A 121 -2.20 -20.92 -0.30
C SER A 121 -3.15 -20.25 0.70
N ALA A 122 -2.80 -19.08 1.24
CA ALA A 122 -3.66 -18.33 2.16
C ALA A 122 -4.84 -17.65 1.45
N LEU A 123 -4.67 -17.24 0.19
CA LEU A 123 -5.69 -16.58 -0.63
C LEU A 123 -6.62 -17.56 -1.35
N GLY A 124 -6.40 -18.88 -1.22
CA GLY A 124 -7.25 -19.92 -1.80
C GLY A 124 -7.41 -19.78 -3.32
N THR A 125 -8.64 -19.90 -3.80
CA THR A 125 -8.96 -19.83 -5.25
C THR A 125 -8.65 -18.46 -5.84
N ALA A 126 -8.89 -17.37 -5.10
CA ALA A 126 -8.56 -16.01 -5.54
C ALA A 126 -7.04 -15.83 -5.78
N GLY A 127 -6.22 -16.56 -5.04
CA GLY A 127 -4.76 -16.56 -5.19
C GLY A 127 -4.26 -17.16 -6.52
N THR A 128 -5.08 -17.93 -7.24
CA THR A 128 -4.64 -18.62 -8.47
C THR A 128 -4.52 -17.71 -9.68
N ALA A 129 -5.33 -16.64 -9.74
CA ALA A 129 -5.33 -15.67 -10.82
C ALA A 129 -4.30 -14.53 -10.62
N LEU A 130 -3.62 -14.49 -9.46
CA LEU A 130 -2.71 -13.39 -9.11
C LEU A 130 -1.37 -13.51 -9.81
N GLN A 131 -0.93 -12.39 -10.39
CA GLN A 131 0.45 -12.24 -10.84
C GLN A 131 1.38 -12.22 -9.61
N ASN A 132 2.54 -12.85 -9.74
CA ASN A 132 3.52 -12.92 -8.65
C ASN A 132 4.74 -12.11 -9.05
N HIS A 133 5.11 -11.14 -8.22
CA HIS A 133 6.31 -10.34 -8.40
C HIS A 133 7.27 -10.58 -7.24
N VAL A 134 8.48 -11.06 -7.54
CA VAL A 134 9.56 -11.12 -6.56
C VAL A 134 10.39 -9.86 -6.73
N VAL A 135 10.38 -9.01 -5.70
CA VAL A 135 11.03 -7.70 -5.71
C VAL A 135 11.94 -7.62 -4.46
N PRO A 136 13.21 -8.08 -4.55
CA PRO A 136 14.10 -8.16 -3.39
C PRO A 136 14.34 -6.82 -2.67
N HIS A 137 14.28 -5.73 -3.43
CA HIS A 137 14.49 -4.35 -2.95
C HIS A 137 13.17 -3.59 -2.73
N LEU A 138 12.06 -4.30 -2.59
CA LEU A 138 10.74 -3.70 -2.34
C LEU A 138 10.72 -2.87 -1.05
N TYR A 139 11.55 -3.26 -0.08
CA TYR A 139 11.75 -2.60 1.21
C TYR A 139 13.15 -1.99 1.33
N HIS A 140 13.52 -1.60 2.57
CA HIS A 140 14.90 -1.28 2.92
C HIS A 140 15.80 -2.49 2.64
N SER A 141 16.82 -2.29 1.80
CA SER A 141 17.95 -3.22 1.70
C SER A 141 18.62 -3.27 3.07
N GLN A 142 18.72 -4.45 3.69
CA GLN A 142 19.64 -4.62 4.80
C GLN A 142 21.04 -4.63 4.17
N GLU A 143 21.67 -3.46 4.07
CA GLU A 143 23.12 -3.43 3.94
C GLU A 143 23.66 -4.08 5.22
N HIS A 144 24.33 -5.22 5.03
CA HIS A 144 24.97 -5.97 6.09
C HIS A 144 25.87 -5.03 6.90
N ARG A 145 25.63 -5.00 8.21
CA ARG A 145 26.68 -4.64 9.19
C ARG A 145 27.71 -5.76 9.25
#